data_AF-A0A3D6A6X7-F1
#
_entry.id   AF-A0A3D6A6X7-F1
#
_cell.length_a   1.000
_cell.length_b   1.000
_cell.length_c   1.000
_cell.angle_alpha   90.00
_cell.angle_beta   90.00
_cell.angle_gamma   90.00
#
_symmetry.space_group_name_H-M   'P 1'
#
loop_
_entity.id
_entity.type
_entity.pdbx_description
1 polymer ?
#
loop_
_entity_poly.entity_id
_entity_poly.type
_entity_poly.pdbx_seq_one_letter_code
_entity_poly.pdbx_strand_id
1 'polypeptide(L)'
;MKILATIDESSSFFRVLFGIGGILLIAFLLSSNRKKIDPRVILGGLALQFMIAFGVLRISWVEAFFGWVAKMFSLALQISVDAAGFVFGPLSNIAAMNQAFEGQGFVFAFMALPSILFFSALSSLLYYFGILQVVVRGMAWVMSRVMKLSGAESLAAASNVFV
;
A
#
# COMPACT_ATOMS: atom_id res chain seq x y z
N MET A 1 5.32 -8.92 -20.61
CA MET A 1 4.24 -9.40 -19.70
C MET A 1 3.70 -10.80 -20.05
N LYS A 2 4.28 -11.56 -21.01
CA LYS A 2 3.83 -12.91 -21.41
C LYS A 2 4.74 -14.08 -20.96
N ILE A 3 5.77 -13.83 -20.14
CA ILE A 3 6.76 -14.87 -19.77
C ILE A 3 6.42 -15.58 -18.44
N LEU A 4 5.52 -15.03 -17.61
CA LEU A 4 5.13 -15.66 -16.34
C LEU A 4 3.86 -16.52 -16.42
N ALA A 5 3.16 -16.55 -17.55
CA ALA A 5 1.93 -17.32 -17.73
C ALA A 5 2.14 -18.75 -18.25
N THR A 6 3.39 -19.16 -18.49
CA THR A 6 3.75 -20.49 -19.01
C THR A 6 4.14 -21.49 -17.92
N ILE A 7 4.03 -21.12 -16.65
CA ILE A 7 4.30 -22.05 -15.54
C ILE A 7 2.99 -22.78 -15.23
N ASP A 8 2.96 -24.07 -15.57
CA ASP A 8 1.91 -25.05 -15.26
C ASP A 8 1.08 -24.65 -14.04
N GLU A 9 -0.23 -24.45 -14.20
CA GLU A 9 -1.15 -23.90 -13.18
C GLU A 9 -0.97 -24.57 -11.80
N SER A 10 -0.69 -25.88 -11.80
CA SER A 10 -0.37 -26.68 -10.61
C SER A 10 0.91 -26.19 -9.90
N SER A 11 2.00 -26.00 -10.64
CA SER A 11 3.29 -25.57 -10.10
C SER A 11 3.27 -24.14 -9.53
N SER A 12 2.41 -23.27 -10.06
CA SER A 12 2.22 -21.91 -9.56
C SER A 12 1.55 -21.90 -8.17
N PHE A 13 0.58 -22.78 -7.95
CA PHE A 13 -0.08 -22.92 -6.65
C PHE A 13 0.88 -23.44 -5.56
N PHE A 14 1.65 -24.49 -5.87
CA PHE A 14 2.63 -25.03 -4.92
C PHE A 14 3.68 -23.98 -4.53
N ARG A 15 4.15 -23.16 -5.48
CA ARG A 15 5.11 -22.07 -5.19
C ARG A 15 4.55 -21.04 -4.21
N VAL A 16 3.29 -20.66 -4.34
CA VAL A 16 2.64 -19.72 -3.40
C VAL A 16 2.56 -20.32 -2.01
N LEU A 17 2.17 -21.59 -1.90
CA LEU A 17 2.08 -22.28 -0.61
C LEU A 17 3.46 -22.41 0.06
N PHE A 18 4.49 -22.78 -0.72
CA PHE A 18 5.88 -22.80 -0.24
C PHE A 18 6.38 -21.42 0.16
N GLY A 19 6.02 -20.36 -0.56
CA GLY A 19 6.39 -18.98 -0.23
C GLY A 19 5.80 -18.53 1.11
N ILE A 20 4.49 -18.70 1.30
CA ILE A 20 3.81 -18.36 2.55
C ILE A 20 4.34 -19.23 3.70
N GLY A 21 4.45 -20.54 3.49
CA GLY A 21 5.01 -21.47 4.46
C GLY A 21 6.45 -21.13 4.85
N GLY A 22 7.28 -20.73 3.88
CA GLY A 22 8.66 -20.30 4.09
C GLY A 22 8.77 -19.03 4.93
N ILE A 23 7.97 -18.01 4.65
CA ILE A 23 7.95 -16.77 5.44
C ILE A 23 7.50 -17.06 6.87
N LEU A 24 6.45 -17.86 7.05
CA LEU A 24 5.98 -18.27 8.38
C LEU A 24 7.00 -19.11 9.13
N LEU A 25 7.73 -19.99 8.44
CA LEU A 25 8.80 -20.80 9.02
C LEU A 25 9.95 -19.92 9.51
N ILE A 26 10.39 -18.95 8.71
CA ILE A 26 11.43 -17.99 9.11
C ILE A 26 10.97 -17.20 10.34
N ALA A 27 9.74 -16.69 10.33
CA ALA A 27 9.17 -15.98 11.47
C ALA A 27 9.09 -16.88 12.73
N PHE A 28 8.77 -18.16 12.56
CA PHE A 28 8.76 -19.14 13.66
C PHE A 28 10.15 -19.44 14.21
N LEU A 29 11.16 -19.58 13.33
CA LEU A 29 12.54 -19.85 13.73
C LEU A 29 13.15 -18.69 14.52
N LEU A 30 12.88 -17.45 14.08
CA LEU A 30 13.31 -16.20 14.71
C LEU A 30 12.43 -15.78 15.91
N SER A 31 11.37 -16.52 16.22
CA SER A 31 10.48 -16.20 17.34
C SER A 31 11.18 -16.35 18.69
N SER A 32 11.11 -15.30 19.52
CA SER A 32 11.68 -15.30 20.87
C SER A 32 11.00 -16.29 21.82
N ASN A 33 9.72 -16.61 21.60
CA ASN A 33 9.00 -17.59 22.41
C ASN A 33 7.96 -18.36 21.59
N ARG A 34 8.42 -19.48 21.01
CA ARG A 34 7.61 -20.36 20.14
C ARG A 34 6.35 -20.92 20.79
N LYS A 35 6.31 -21.01 22.13
CA LYS A 35 5.16 -21.55 22.89
C LYS A 35 4.06 -20.52 23.15
N LYS A 36 4.36 -19.22 23.00
CA LYS A 36 3.39 -18.11 23.20
C LYS A 36 2.82 -17.57 21.90
N ILE A 37 3.02 -18.26 20.79
CA ILE A 37 2.47 -17.85 19.50
C ILE A 37 0.96 -18.05 19.53
N ASP A 38 0.20 -16.96 19.36
CA ASP A 38 -1.25 -17.03 19.27
C ASP A 38 -1.68 -17.38 17.83
N PRO A 39 -2.26 -18.58 17.59
CA PRO A 39 -2.69 -18.99 16.26
C PRO A 39 -3.80 -18.10 15.70
N ARG A 40 -4.58 -17.42 16.57
CA ARG A 40 -5.66 -16.53 16.14
C ARG A 40 -5.12 -15.26 15.47
N VAL A 41 -3.99 -14.75 15.93
CA VAL A 41 -3.33 -13.59 15.34
C VAL A 41 -2.80 -13.95 13.95
N ILE A 42 -2.13 -15.11 13.82
CA ILE A 42 -1.58 -15.58 12.54
C ILE A 42 -2.70 -15.87 11.54
N LEU A 43 -3.65 -16.73 11.91
CA LEU A 43 -4.75 -17.12 11.03
C LEU A 43 -5.68 -15.95 10.72
N GLY A 44 -5.94 -15.08 11.69
CA GLY A 44 -6.76 -13.88 11.50
C GLY A 44 -6.11 -12.88 10.54
N GLY A 45 -4.81 -12.64 10.68
CA GLY A 45 -4.05 -11.78 9.77
C GLY A 45 -4.01 -12.33 8.35
N LEU A 46 -3.69 -13.64 8.20
CA LEU A 46 -3.70 -14.30 6.90
C LEU A 46 -5.08 -14.29 6.26
N ALA A 47 -6.13 -14.60 7.03
CA ALA A 47 -7.51 -14.56 6.54
C ALA A 47 -7.90 -13.17 6.05
N LEU A 48 -7.55 -12.11 6.80
CA LEU A 48 -7.81 -10.74 6.41
C LEU A 48 -7.06 -10.36 5.12
N GLN A 49 -5.78 -10.75 5.00
CA GLN A 49 -4.99 -10.53 3.79
C GLN A 49 -5.60 -11.23 2.56
N PHE A 50 -5.95 -12.52 2.68
CA PHE A 50 -6.59 -13.27 1.60
C PHE A 50 -7.97 -12.74 1.25
N MET A 51 -8.76 -12.32 2.25
CA MET A 51 -10.08 -11.75 2.03
C MET A 51 -9.99 -10.44 1.25
N ILE A 52 -9.06 -9.55 1.61
CA ILE A 52 -8.82 -8.30 0.88
C ILE A 52 -8.33 -8.60 -0.54
N ALA A 53 -7.33 -9.47 -0.69
CA ALA A 53 -6.78 -9.83 -2.00
C ALA A 53 -7.84 -10.45 -2.92
N PHE A 54 -8.62 -11.40 -2.41
CA PHE A 54 -9.72 -12.00 -3.16
C PHE A 54 -10.79 -10.97 -3.49
N GLY A 55 -11.17 -10.11 -2.53
CA GLY A 55 -12.13 -9.04 -2.75
C GLY A 55 -11.71 -8.13 -3.89
N VAL A 56 -10.50 -7.57 -3.83
CA VAL A 56 -9.99 -6.63 -4.83
C VAL A 56 -9.75 -7.27 -6.19
N LEU A 57 -9.30 -8.54 -6.26
CA LEU A 57 -8.90 -9.18 -7.52
C LEU A 57 -10.01 -10.00 -8.21
N ARG A 58 -11.05 -10.43 -7.48
CA ARG A 58 -12.09 -11.32 -8.03
C ARG A 58 -13.47 -10.70 -8.05
N ILE A 59 -13.75 -9.71 -7.20
CA ILE A 59 -15.08 -9.12 -7.09
C ILE A 59 -15.12 -7.80 -7.87
N SER A 60 -15.81 -7.79 -9.01
CA SER A 60 -15.79 -6.68 -9.97
C SER A 60 -16.20 -5.32 -9.39
N TRP A 61 -17.17 -5.29 -8.47
CA TRP A 61 -17.58 -4.01 -7.85
C TRP A 61 -16.53 -3.50 -6.84
N VAL A 62 -15.83 -4.40 -6.14
CA VAL A 62 -14.74 -4.04 -5.22
C VAL A 62 -13.55 -3.53 -6.03
N GLU A 63 -13.18 -4.25 -7.10
CA GLU A 63 -12.15 -3.81 -8.05
C GLU A 63 -12.47 -2.41 -8.60
N ALA A 64 -13.71 -2.19 -9.05
CA ALA A 64 -14.14 -0.88 -9.56
C ALA A 64 -14.04 0.23 -8.50
N PHE A 65 -14.42 -0.06 -7.25
CA PHE A 65 -14.27 0.89 -6.14
C PHE A 65 -12.81 1.24 -5.87
N PHE A 66 -11.92 0.24 -5.72
CA PHE A 66 -10.49 0.49 -5.51
C PHE A 66 -9.84 1.16 -6.73
N GLY A 67 -10.30 0.84 -7.95
CA GLY A 67 -9.89 1.53 -9.16
C GLY A 67 -10.31 3.00 -9.20
N TRP A 68 -11.50 3.32 -8.69
CA TRP A 68 -11.94 4.71 -8.52
C TRP A 68 -11.06 5.45 -7.50
N VAL A 69 -10.78 4.84 -6.35
CA VAL A 69 -9.86 5.41 -5.34
C VAL A 69 -8.46 5.63 -5.96
N ALA A 70 -7.92 4.66 -6.67
CA ALA A 70 -6.61 4.77 -7.34
C ALA A 70 -6.57 5.93 -8.35
N LYS A 71 -7.65 6.18 -9.09
CA LYS A 71 -7.77 7.34 -9.98
C LYS A 71 -7.73 8.67 -9.23
N MET A 72 -8.36 8.75 -8.04
CA MET A 72 -8.28 9.96 -7.20
C MET A 72 -6.85 10.23 -6.73
N PHE A 73 -6.11 9.20 -6.30
CA PHE A 73 -4.69 9.33 -5.97
C PHE A 73 -3.83 9.72 -7.17
N SER A 74 -4.10 9.14 -8.35
CA SER A 74 -3.40 9.52 -9.59
C SER A 74 -3.66 10.97 -9.98
N LEU A 75 -4.89 11.46 -9.83
CA LEU A 75 -5.21 12.87 -10.06
C LEU A 75 -4.48 13.78 -9.06
N ALA A 76 -4.46 13.42 -7.78
CA ALA A 76 -3.71 14.13 -6.76
C ALA A 76 -2.20 14.19 -7.05
N LEU A 77 -1.62 13.09 -7.55
CA LEU A 77 -0.23 13.07 -8.03
C LEU A 77 -0.01 14.03 -9.20
N GLN A 78 -0.91 14.05 -10.18
CA GLN A 78 -0.81 14.96 -11.33
C GLN A 78 -0.86 16.43 -10.89
N ILE A 79 -1.81 16.79 -10.02
CA ILE A 79 -1.91 18.13 -9.43
C ILE A 79 -0.62 18.51 -8.70
N SER A 80 -0.02 17.57 -7.97
CA SER A 80 1.24 17.84 -7.28
C SER A 80 2.41 18.10 -8.24
N VAL A 81 2.47 17.42 -9.39
CA VAL A 81 3.50 17.65 -10.40
C VAL A 81 3.27 19.02 -11.06
N ASP A 82 2.02 19.39 -11.35
CA ASP A 82 1.69 20.71 -11.89
C ASP A 82 2.04 21.83 -10.90
N ALA A 83 1.80 21.62 -9.60
CA ALA A 83 2.22 22.54 -8.55
C ALA A 83 3.74 22.66 -8.44
N ALA A 84 4.48 21.57 -8.64
CA ALA A 84 5.94 21.61 -8.76
C ALA A 84 6.38 22.41 -10.00
N GLY A 85 5.60 22.37 -11.08
CA GLY A 85 5.70 23.23 -12.26
C GLY A 85 5.67 24.71 -11.92
N PHE A 86 4.76 25.12 -11.03
CA PHE A 86 4.68 26.49 -10.55
C PHE A 86 5.92 26.91 -9.74
N VAL A 87 6.43 26.04 -8.87
CA VAL A 87 7.56 26.35 -7.97
C VAL A 87 8.91 26.30 -8.68
N PHE A 88 9.13 25.26 -9.50
CA PHE A 88 10.43 24.94 -10.09
C PHE A 88 10.49 25.19 -11.60
N GLY A 89 9.37 25.55 -12.23
CA GLY A 89 9.32 25.86 -13.66
C GLY A 89 9.77 24.68 -14.53
N PRO A 90 10.64 24.91 -15.53
CA PRO A 90 11.10 23.87 -16.46
C PRO A 90 11.78 22.67 -15.81
N LEU A 91 12.33 22.81 -14.59
CA LEU A 91 13.05 21.74 -13.89
C LEU A 91 12.15 20.56 -13.49
N SER A 92 10.85 20.79 -13.35
CA SER A 92 9.85 19.76 -13.07
C SER A 92 9.11 19.27 -14.33
N ASN A 93 9.52 19.74 -15.52
CA ASN A 93 8.94 19.33 -16.79
C ASN A 93 9.81 18.27 -17.47
N ILE A 94 9.30 17.04 -17.57
CA ILE A 94 10.00 15.89 -18.19
C ILE A 94 10.41 16.19 -19.64
N ALA A 95 9.57 16.88 -20.42
CA ALA A 95 9.89 17.18 -21.81
C ALA A 95 11.03 18.20 -21.94
N ALA A 96 11.05 19.22 -21.09
CA ALA A 96 12.14 20.20 -21.05
C ALA A 96 13.45 19.56 -20.57
N MET A 97 13.39 18.73 -19.54
CA MET A 97 14.55 18.04 -18.99
C MET A 97 15.05 16.92 -19.92
N ASN A 98 14.19 16.29 -20.71
CA ASN A 98 14.60 15.30 -21.72
C ASN A 98 15.51 15.91 -22.79
N GLN A 99 15.30 17.18 -23.14
CA GLN A 99 16.18 17.90 -24.07
C GLN A 99 17.53 18.24 -23.44
N ALA A 100 17.56 18.53 -22.14
CA ALA A 100 18.78 18.87 -21.41
C ALA A 100 19.62 17.63 -21.02
N PHE A 101 18.96 16.48 -20.78
CA PHE A 101 19.58 15.25 -20.27
C PHE A 101 19.48 14.07 -21.24
N GLU A 102 19.33 14.33 -22.54
CA GLU A 102 19.36 13.31 -23.61
C GLU A 102 18.45 12.08 -23.34
N GLY A 103 17.19 12.35 -22.97
CA GLY A 103 16.21 11.30 -22.65
C GLY A 103 16.17 10.85 -21.19
N GLN A 104 16.98 11.44 -20.31
CA GLN A 104 16.92 11.25 -18.85
C GLN A 104 16.22 12.43 -18.15
N GLY A 105 15.08 12.86 -18.67
CA GLY A 105 14.37 14.05 -18.18
C GLY A 105 13.62 13.88 -16.87
N PHE A 106 13.58 12.69 -16.27
CA PHE A 106 12.96 12.50 -14.96
C PHE A 106 13.92 12.92 -13.85
N VAL A 107 13.78 14.17 -13.38
CA VAL A 107 14.58 14.68 -12.28
C VAL A 107 13.88 14.38 -10.96
N PHE A 108 14.35 13.33 -10.27
CA PHE A 108 13.75 12.83 -9.04
C PHE A 108 13.47 13.93 -8.00
N ALA A 109 14.43 14.84 -7.79
CA ALA A 109 14.31 15.91 -6.80
C ALA A 109 13.13 16.88 -7.06
N PHE A 110 12.82 17.16 -8.32
CA PHE A 110 11.79 18.15 -8.70
C PHE A 110 10.45 17.52 -9.09
N MET A 111 10.38 16.20 -9.23
CA MET A 111 9.16 15.49 -9.64
C MET A 111 8.65 14.53 -8.56
N ALA A 112 9.54 13.81 -7.88
CA ALA A 112 9.14 12.86 -6.84
C ALA A 112 8.96 13.55 -5.48
N LEU A 113 9.93 14.36 -5.02
CA LEU A 113 9.88 14.96 -3.69
C LEU A 113 8.68 15.91 -3.46
N PRO A 114 8.27 16.76 -4.43
CA PRO A 114 7.10 17.61 -4.24
C PRO A 114 5.80 16.82 -4.03
N SER A 115 5.67 15.64 -4.66
CA SER A 115 4.53 14.74 -4.42
C SER A 115 4.47 14.26 -2.97
N ILE A 116 5.61 13.96 -2.36
CA ILE A 116 5.66 13.57 -0.95
C ILE A 116 5.17 14.72 -0.08
N LEU A 117 5.67 15.94 -0.30
CA LEU A 117 5.24 17.13 0.45
C LEU A 117 3.74 17.40 0.30
N PHE A 118 3.21 17.29 -0.93
CA PHE A 118 1.79 17.45 -1.20
C PHE A 118 0.95 16.41 -0.46
N PHE A 119 1.31 15.12 -0.53
CA PHE A 119 0.57 14.06 0.16
C PHE A 119 0.72 14.13 1.69
N SER A 120 1.85 14.57 2.22
CA SER A 120 2.01 14.82 3.66
C SER A 120 1.09 15.96 4.13
N ALA A 121 1.01 17.06 3.38
CA ALA A 121 0.11 18.17 3.69
C ALA A 121 -1.36 17.76 3.56
N LEU A 122 -1.72 17.03 2.49
CA LEU A 122 -3.06 16.49 2.30
C LEU A 122 -3.46 15.51 3.41
N SER A 123 -2.57 14.58 3.77
CA SER A 123 -2.80 13.64 4.87
C SER A 123 -3.00 14.40 6.18
N SER A 124 -2.15 15.38 6.49
CA SER A 124 -2.30 16.25 7.67
C SER A 124 -3.66 16.96 7.69
N LEU A 125 -4.12 17.47 6.55
CA LEU A 125 -5.43 18.11 6.41
C LEU A 125 -6.59 17.11 6.63
N LEU A 126 -6.50 15.91 6.05
CA LEU A 126 -7.50 14.86 6.22
C LEU A 126 -7.56 14.34 7.66
N TYR A 127 -6.42 14.31 8.35
CA TYR A 127 -6.37 14.10 9.79
C TYR A 127 -7.00 15.28 10.54
N TYR A 128 -6.68 16.52 10.21
CA TYR A 128 -7.30 17.67 10.88
C TYR A 128 -8.84 17.64 10.78
N PHE A 129 -9.38 17.27 9.62
CA PHE A 129 -10.82 17.16 9.41
C PHE A 129 -11.49 15.90 9.97
N GLY A 130 -10.75 14.96 10.55
CA GLY A 130 -11.34 13.75 11.13
C GLY A 130 -11.57 12.60 10.15
N ILE A 131 -11.35 12.79 8.85
CA ILE A 131 -11.68 11.80 7.80
C ILE A 131 -10.80 10.56 7.94
N LEU A 132 -9.47 10.76 8.00
CA LEU A 132 -8.54 9.65 8.16
C LEU A 132 -8.70 8.95 9.50
N GLN A 133 -9.06 9.66 10.58
CA GLN A 133 -9.34 9.03 11.86
C GLN A 133 -10.52 8.07 11.80
N VAL A 134 -11.60 8.41 11.08
CA VAL A 134 -12.75 7.52 10.92
C VAL A 134 -12.35 6.24 10.20
N VAL A 135 -11.59 6.36 9.10
CA VAL A 135 -11.10 5.20 8.33
C VAL A 135 -10.17 4.33 9.17
N VAL A 136 -9.18 4.94 9.82
CA VAL A 136 -8.21 4.25 10.67
C VAL A 136 -8.89 3.54 11.84
N ARG A 137 -9.86 4.19 12.50
CA ARG A 137 -10.64 3.56 13.58
C ARG A 137 -11.44 2.37 13.07
N GLY A 138 -12.04 2.47 11.87
CA GLY A 138 -12.74 1.35 11.24
C GLY A 138 -11.81 0.15 11.00
N MET A 139 -10.64 0.38 10.41
CA MET A 139 -9.66 -0.68 10.19
C MET A 139 -9.14 -1.28 11.50
N ALA A 140 -8.80 -0.44 12.48
CA ALA A 140 -8.34 -0.87 13.80
C ALA A 140 -9.41 -1.72 14.51
N TRP A 141 -10.69 -1.36 14.38
CA TRP A 141 -11.80 -2.13 14.94
C TRP A 141 -11.92 -3.51 14.29
N VAL A 142 -11.82 -3.60 12.96
CA VAL A 142 -11.82 -4.89 12.24
C VAL A 142 -10.65 -5.77 12.70
N MET A 143 -9.44 -5.20 12.76
CA MET A 143 -8.25 -5.92 13.19
C MET A 143 -8.36 -6.42 14.64
N SER A 144 -8.79 -5.55 15.57
CA SER A 144 -8.97 -5.92 16.97
C SER A 144 -10.03 -7.02 17.13
N ARG A 145 -11.11 -6.98 16.34
CA ARG A 145 -12.17 -7.98 16.41
C ARG A 145 -11.74 -9.35 15.88
N VAL A 146 -11.01 -9.38 14.76
CA VAL A 146 -10.56 -10.62 14.12
C VAL A 146 -9.42 -11.25 14.91
N MET A 147 -8.38 -10.46 15.21
CA MET A 147 -7.11 -10.93 15.75
C MET A 147 -7.01 -10.82 17.28
N LYS A 148 -7.98 -10.20 17.97
CA LYS A 148 -7.95 -9.95 19.43
C LYS A 148 -6.74 -9.14 19.91
N LEU A 149 -6.19 -8.31 19.05
CA LEU A 149 -5.12 -7.37 19.40
C LEU A 149 -5.64 -6.25 20.29
N SER A 150 -4.74 -5.63 21.04
CA SER A 150 -5.08 -4.45 21.83
C SER A 150 -5.51 -3.28 20.92
N GLY A 151 -6.30 -2.36 21.48
CA GLY A 151 -6.74 -1.18 20.74
C GLY A 151 -5.57 -0.33 20.25
N ALA A 152 -4.51 -0.21 21.05
CA ALA A 152 -3.30 0.53 20.70
C ALA A 152 -2.52 -0.14 19.56
N GLU A 153 -2.30 -1.46 19.61
CA GLU A 153 -1.62 -2.20 18.54
C GLU A 153 -2.40 -2.15 17.22
N SER A 154 -3.73 -2.32 17.31
CA SER A 154 -4.60 -2.29 16.13
C SER A 154 -4.65 -0.90 15.50
N LEU A 155 -4.70 0.15 16.33
CA LEU A 155 -4.67 1.54 15.88
C LEU A 155 -3.33 1.88 15.24
N ALA A 156 -2.21 1.48 15.85
CA ALA A 156 -0.87 1.71 15.32
C ALA A 156 -0.71 1.01 13.95
N ALA A 157 -1.08 -0.27 13.87
CA ALA A 157 -1.01 -1.02 12.62
C ALA A 157 -1.91 -0.44 11.51
N ALA A 158 -3.14 -0.02 11.85
CA ALA A 158 -4.05 0.61 10.91
C ALA A 158 -3.57 2.00 10.45
N SER A 159 -2.96 2.78 11.35
CA SER A 159 -2.45 4.12 11.03
C SER A 159 -1.24 4.08 10.10
N ASN A 160 -0.40 3.06 10.23
CA ASN A 160 0.82 2.89 9.42
C ASN A 160 0.54 2.64 7.93
N VAL A 161 -0.73 2.47 7.54
CA VAL A 161 -1.13 2.39 6.12
C VAL A 161 -1.16 3.77 5.46
N PHE A 162 -1.32 4.84 6.24
CA PHE A 162 -1.55 6.21 5.75
C PHE A 162 -0.47 7.24 6.13
N VAL A 163 0.50 6.83 6.95
CA VAL A 163 1.58 7.67 7.45
C VAL A 163 2.91 7.14 6.94
#